data_AF-A0A5C8MJK7-F1
#
_entry.id   AF-A0A5C8MJK7-F1
#
_cell.length_a   1.000
_cell.length_b   1.000
_cell.length_c   1.000
_cell.angle_alpha   90.00
_cell.angle_beta   90.00
_cell.angle_gamma   90.00
#
_symmetry.space_group_name_H-M   'P 1'
#
loop_
_entity.id
_entity.type
_entity.pdbx_description
1 polymer ?
#
loop_
_entity_poly.entity_id
_entity_poly.type
_entity_poly.pdbx_seq_one_letter_code
_entity_poly.pdbx_strand_id
1 'polypeptide(L)'
;RAQFPGIHGAIVELIQVPDRYETAMEIALGGAMQHIVVENEEVARKAIHYLKAHAYGRATFLPMNVMQPKTISSEQLALIKDHPSFVGIASELIHYDSAYRSVIANLLGNVIITTDLKGANELARLLHYRYRLVTLDGDVVSPGGAMTGGGIAKKANSLLSRNRELETITAKLHEMEQKTEQLERFVQTKKKMIHQEEAALLALRKQIEEERFALQEVKSELREVQLQEKNMNERLALYDHEKANDEQEAKQMTEKLAVIEQQLCDLEEKLKEIDRTIETLQAQKQTEQTSK
;
A
#
# COMPACT_ATOMS: atom_id res chain seq x y z
N ARG A 1 -3.15 37.82 -24.67
CA ARG A 1 -2.15 37.08 -25.49
C ARG A 1 -2.74 36.57 -26.80
N ALA A 2 -3.89 35.87 -26.80
CA ALA A 2 -4.51 35.36 -28.04
C ALA A 2 -4.86 36.41 -29.12
N GLN A 3 -5.11 37.68 -28.75
CA GLN A 3 -5.41 38.77 -29.70
C GLN A 3 -4.19 39.58 -30.17
N PHE A 4 -3.00 39.32 -29.62
CA PHE A 4 -1.77 40.05 -29.94
C PHE A 4 -0.60 39.07 -30.08
N PRO A 5 -0.41 38.44 -31.26
CA PRO A 5 0.77 37.64 -31.53
C PRO A 5 2.03 38.51 -31.40
N GLY A 6 3.09 37.96 -30.79
CA GLY A 6 4.35 38.68 -30.53
C GLY A 6 4.45 39.32 -29.13
N ILE A 7 3.51 39.08 -28.21
CA ILE A 7 3.67 39.38 -26.78
C ILE A 7 4.19 38.14 -26.05
N HIS A 8 5.36 38.24 -25.42
CA HIS A 8 6.01 37.12 -24.72
C HIS A 8 5.53 37.02 -23.27
N GLY A 9 5.49 38.14 -22.55
CA GLY A 9 5.07 38.17 -21.14
C GLY A 9 5.67 39.32 -20.36
N ALA A 10 5.29 39.45 -19.09
CA ALA A 10 5.94 40.37 -18.17
C ALA A 10 7.31 39.82 -17.72
N ILE A 11 8.26 40.69 -17.35
CA ILE A 11 9.59 40.26 -16.90
C ILE A 11 9.52 39.22 -15.78
N VAL A 12 8.62 39.40 -14.81
CA VAL A 12 8.44 38.45 -13.68
C VAL A 12 8.02 37.04 -14.10
N GLU A 13 7.43 36.89 -15.28
CA GLU A 13 7.02 35.60 -15.85
C GLU A 13 8.14 34.95 -16.69
N LEU A 14 9.18 35.71 -17.05
CA LEU A 14 10.23 35.30 -17.97
C LEU A 14 11.58 35.05 -17.29
N ILE A 15 11.67 35.28 -15.97
CA ILE A 15 12.88 35.09 -15.17
C ILE A 15 12.60 34.17 -13.99
N GLN A 16 13.63 33.43 -13.58
CA GLN A 16 13.65 32.65 -12.35
C GLN A 16 14.80 33.13 -11.46
N VAL A 17 14.46 33.53 -10.23
CA VAL A 17 15.40 34.15 -9.29
C VAL A 17 15.66 33.19 -8.13
N PRO A 18 16.93 32.87 -7.81
CA PRO A 18 17.27 32.13 -6.60
C PRO A 18 16.85 32.88 -5.32
N ASP A 19 16.39 32.15 -4.30
CA ASP A 19 15.90 32.66 -3.01
C ASP A 19 16.81 33.74 -2.40
N ARG A 20 18.11 33.45 -2.38
CA ARG A 20 19.14 34.33 -1.82
C ARG A 20 19.15 35.73 -2.45
N TYR A 21 18.69 35.86 -3.70
CA TYR A 21 18.74 37.11 -4.46
C TYR A 21 17.36 37.76 -4.63
N GLU A 22 16.29 37.17 -4.09
CA GLU A 22 14.91 37.57 -4.35
C GLU A 22 14.68 39.05 -3.99
N THR A 23 15.05 39.46 -2.77
CA THR A 23 14.92 40.85 -2.31
C THR A 23 15.75 41.83 -3.15
N ALA A 24 16.99 41.49 -3.44
CA ALA A 24 17.87 42.33 -4.24
C ALA A 24 17.35 42.50 -5.68
N MET A 25 16.85 41.43 -6.30
CA MET A 25 16.28 41.48 -7.66
C MET A 25 14.95 42.23 -7.69
N GLU A 26 14.11 42.05 -6.68
CA GLU A 26 12.86 42.79 -6.55
C GLU A 26 13.12 44.30 -6.53
N ILE A 27 14.13 44.73 -5.79
CA ILE A 27 14.49 46.14 -5.65
C ILE A 27 15.24 46.66 -6.88
N ALA A 28 16.12 45.84 -7.46
CA ALA A 28 16.80 46.16 -8.71
C ALA A 28 15.80 46.36 -9.86
N LEU A 29 14.83 45.47 -10.03
CA LEU A 29 13.82 45.58 -11.08
C LEU A 29 12.75 46.62 -10.72
N GLY A 30 12.29 46.65 -9.47
CA GLY A 30 11.19 47.51 -9.04
C GLY A 30 9.98 47.38 -9.95
N GLY A 31 9.49 48.50 -10.47
CA GLY A 31 8.37 48.51 -11.43
C GLY A 31 8.67 47.81 -12.77
N ALA A 32 9.96 47.57 -13.09
CA ALA A 32 10.35 46.87 -14.31
C ALA A 32 9.94 45.40 -14.35
N MET A 33 9.64 44.79 -13.19
CA MET A 33 9.09 43.44 -13.12
C MET A 33 7.79 43.27 -13.92
N GLN A 34 7.01 44.34 -14.04
CA GLN A 34 5.72 44.35 -14.76
C GLN A 34 5.86 44.82 -16.21
N HIS A 35 7.07 45.15 -16.68
CA HIS A 35 7.28 45.54 -18.06
C HIS A 35 7.10 44.33 -18.97
N ILE A 36 6.49 44.55 -20.14
CA ILE A 36 6.04 43.49 -21.04
C ILE A 36 7.00 43.36 -22.20
N VAL A 37 7.60 42.18 -22.37
CA VAL A 37 8.48 41.86 -23.49
C VAL A 37 7.66 41.55 -24.73
N VAL A 38 8.01 42.17 -25.85
CA VAL A 38 7.35 42.01 -27.14
C VAL A 38 8.38 41.83 -28.26
N GLU A 39 7.98 41.14 -29.32
CA GLU A 39 8.82 40.82 -30.46
C GLU A 39 9.48 42.08 -31.06
N ASN A 40 8.68 43.11 -31.32
CA ASN A 40 9.15 44.34 -31.96
C ASN A 40 8.29 45.58 -31.63
N GLU A 41 8.77 46.75 -32.06
CA GLU A 41 8.12 48.04 -31.82
C GLU A 41 6.72 48.16 -32.41
N GLU A 42 6.41 47.43 -33.49
CA GLU A 42 5.05 47.43 -34.06
C GLU A 42 4.05 46.78 -33.12
N VAL A 43 4.42 45.65 -32.51
CA VAL A 43 3.60 44.97 -31.50
C VAL A 43 3.42 45.88 -30.28
N ALA A 44 4.48 46.55 -29.83
CA ALA A 44 4.40 47.52 -28.73
C ALA A 44 3.40 48.64 -29.03
N ARG A 45 3.47 49.26 -30.21
CA ARG A 45 2.56 50.35 -30.62
C ARG A 45 1.11 49.88 -30.68
N LYS A 46 0.84 48.70 -31.24
CA LYS A 46 -0.50 48.10 -31.28
C LYS A 46 -1.06 47.88 -29.88
N ALA A 47 -0.26 47.33 -28.97
CA ALA A 47 -0.67 47.11 -27.58
C ALA A 47 -0.93 48.43 -26.83
N ILE A 48 -0.09 49.45 -27.01
CA ILE A 48 -0.30 50.79 -26.43
C ILE A 48 -1.60 51.41 -26.96
N HIS A 49 -1.84 51.34 -28.26
CA HIS A 49 -3.06 51.85 -28.87
C HIS A 49 -4.30 51.15 -28.28
N TYR A 50 -4.23 49.84 -28.12
CA TYR A 50 -5.30 49.06 -27.50
C TYR A 50 -5.60 49.50 -26.06
N LEU A 51 -4.57 49.67 -25.22
CA LEU A 51 -4.73 50.17 -23.85
C LEU A 51 -5.36 51.57 -23.82
N LYS A 52 -4.95 52.45 -24.74
CA LYS A 52 -5.49 53.81 -24.85
C LYS A 52 -6.95 53.82 -25.31
N ALA A 53 -7.30 53.01 -26.30
CA ALA A 53 -8.66 52.95 -26.85
C ALA A 53 -9.69 52.46 -25.81
N HIS A 54 -9.27 51.62 -24.86
CA HIS A 54 -10.14 51.03 -23.84
C HIS A 54 -9.92 51.59 -22.43
N ALA A 55 -9.04 52.59 -22.27
CA ALA A 55 -8.68 53.17 -20.98
C ALA A 55 -8.21 52.15 -19.91
N TYR A 56 -7.48 51.11 -20.32
CA TYR A 56 -6.99 50.04 -19.43
C TYR A 56 -5.71 50.39 -18.65
N GLY A 57 -5.40 51.67 -18.52
CA GLY A 57 -4.23 52.15 -17.78
C GLY A 57 -2.94 52.17 -18.62
N ARG A 58 -1.80 52.03 -17.94
CA ARG A 58 -0.46 52.23 -18.51
C ARG A 58 0.39 50.99 -18.30
N ALA A 59 1.15 50.62 -19.33
CA ALA A 59 2.16 49.58 -19.29
C ALA A 59 3.41 50.03 -20.06
N THR A 60 4.56 49.49 -19.68
CA THR A 60 5.83 49.69 -20.38
C THR A 60 6.12 48.44 -21.21
N PHE A 61 6.42 48.61 -22.49
CA PHE A 61 6.75 47.52 -23.40
C PHE A 61 8.23 47.54 -23.76
N LEU A 62 8.85 46.37 -23.86
CA LEU A 62 10.27 46.18 -24.12
C LEU A 62 10.42 45.41 -25.45
N PRO A 63 10.61 46.11 -26.58
CA PRO A 63 10.67 45.48 -27.89
C PRO A 63 12.05 44.87 -28.14
N MET A 64 12.11 43.53 -28.27
CA MET A 64 13.38 42.79 -28.31
C MET A 64 14.33 43.24 -29.43
N ASN A 65 13.77 43.66 -30.57
CA ASN A 65 14.54 44.08 -31.75
C ASN A 65 15.36 45.37 -31.57
N VAL A 66 15.01 46.24 -30.62
CA VAL A 66 15.68 47.54 -30.40
C VAL A 66 16.33 47.71 -29.03
N MET A 67 16.09 46.77 -28.11
CA MET A 67 16.64 46.84 -26.75
C MET A 67 18.15 46.70 -26.76
N GLN A 68 18.85 47.76 -26.34
CA GLN A 68 20.30 47.78 -26.24
C GLN A 68 20.76 47.19 -24.90
N PRO A 69 21.58 46.13 -24.88
CA PRO A 69 22.09 45.57 -23.64
C PRO A 69 22.99 46.58 -22.93
N LYS A 70 22.90 46.65 -21.60
CA LYS A 70 23.87 47.38 -20.78
C LYS A 70 24.83 46.37 -20.18
N THR A 71 26.11 46.71 -20.13
CA THR A 71 27.15 45.86 -19.55
C THR A 71 28.14 46.72 -18.78
N ILE A 72 28.76 46.13 -17.77
CA ILE A 72 29.91 46.71 -17.08
C ILE A 72 31.14 46.41 -17.92
N SER A 73 32.02 47.40 -18.14
CA SER A 73 33.26 47.17 -18.90
C SER A 73 34.18 46.18 -18.17
N SER A 74 34.95 45.40 -18.93
CA SER A 74 35.87 44.41 -18.34
C SER A 74 36.90 45.04 -17.40
N GLU A 75 37.37 46.25 -17.72
CA GLU A 75 38.26 47.04 -16.87
C GLU A 75 37.62 47.37 -15.51
N GLN A 76 36.37 47.82 -15.51
CA GLN A 76 35.66 48.16 -14.29
C GLN A 76 35.26 46.93 -13.48
N LEU A 77 34.92 45.84 -14.15
CA LEU A 77 34.64 44.57 -13.50
C LEU A 77 35.90 44.02 -12.80
N ALA A 78 37.08 44.14 -13.41
CA ALA A 78 38.34 43.71 -12.80
C ALA A 78 38.67 44.46 -11.50
N LEU A 79 38.26 45.72 -11.36
CA LEU A 79 38.49 46.51 -10.14
C LEU A 79 37.67 46.03 -8.93
N ILE A 80 36.54 45.38 -9.17
CA ILE A 80 35.56 45.03 -8.13
C ILE A 80 35.42 43.53 -7.89
N LYS A 81 35.90 42.70 -8.83
CA LYS A 81 35.68 41.25 -8.83
C LYS A 81 36.22 40.56 -7.57
N ASP A 82 37.35 41.02 -7.07
CA ASP A 82 38.01 40.43 -5.88
C ASP A 82 37.57 41.08 -4.56
N HIS A 83 36.63 42.02 -4.61
CA HIS A 83 36.11 42.68 -3.41
C HIS A 83 35.23 41.71 -2.62
N PRO A 84 35.39 41.58 -1.29
CA PRO A 84 34.67 40.59 -0.49
C PRO A 84 33.14 40.79 -0.51
N SER A 85 32.69 42.04 -0.67
CA SER A 85 31.27 42.38 -0.75
C SER A 85 30.67 42.30 -2.15
N PHE A 86 31.45 41.97 -3.19
CA PHE A 86 30.93 41.79 -4.54
C PHE A 86 30.27 40.41 -4.68
N VAL A 87 28.98 40.38 -5.02
CA VAL A 87 28.24 39.12 -5.21
C VAL A 87 28.18 38.76 -6.70
N GLY A 88 27.92 39.74 -7.55
CA GLY A 88 27.83 39.52 -9.00
C GLY A 88 27.06 40.62 -9.72
N ILE A 89 26.97 40.50 -11.03
CA ILE A 89 26.10 41.35 -11.86
C ILE A 89 24.70 40.77 -11.83
N ALA A 90 23.67 41.61 -11.63
CA ALA A 90 22.32 41.12 -11.40
C ALA A 90 21.76 40.25 -12.54
N SER A 91 22.11 40.56 -13.79
CA SER A 91 21.71 39.76 -14.97
C SER A 91 22.36 38.37 -15.05
N GLU A 92 23.40 38.10 -14.27
CA GLU A 92 24.12 36.82 -14.23
C GLU A 92 23.67 35.93 -13.06
N LEU A 93 22.93 36.50 -12.11
CA LEU A 93 22.46 35.82 -10.89
C LEU A 93 21.06 35.23 -11.03
N ILE A 94 20.45 35.32 -12.21
CA ILE A 94 19.08 34.88 -12.50
C ILE A 94 19.05 34.00 -13.76
N HIS A 95 18.03 33.15 -13.88
CA HIS A 95 17.84 32.27 -15.04
C HIS A 95 16.73 32.80 -15.95
N TYR A 96 16.93 32.73 -17.26
CA TYR A 96 15.99 33.15 -18.29
C TYR A 96 16.38 32.53 -19.64
N ASP A 97 15.45 32.50 -20.59
CA ASP A 97 15.75 32.07 -21.97
C ASP A 97 16.71 33.06 -22.65
N SER A 98 17.74 32.54 -23.31
CA SER A 98 18.69 33.28 -24.14
C SER A 98 18.07 34.28 -25.11
N ALA A 99 16.85 34.02 -25.60
CA ALA A 99 16.09 34.95 -26.44
C ALA A 99 15.88 36.33 -25.78
N TYR A 100 15.80 36.38 -24.45
CA TYR A 100 15.55 37.60 -23.67
C TYR A 100 16.83 38.31 -23.20
N ARG A 101 18.01 37.83 -23.60
CA ARG A 101 19.30 38.34 -23.10
C ARG A 101 19.46 39.85 -23.26
N SER A 102 19.08 40.42 -24.40
CA SER A 102 19.19 41.87 -24.65
C SER A 102 18.32 42.68 -23.68
N VAL A 103 17.11 42.20 -23.41
CA VAL A 103 16.14 42.82 -22.51
C VAL A 103 16.63 42.74 -21.06
N ILE A 104 17.04 41.55 -20.61
CA ILE A 104 17.52 41.35 -19.25
C ILE A 104 18.81 42.15 -18.99
N ALA A 105 19.76 42.13 -19.92
CA ALA A 105 20.98 42.92 -19.82
C ALA A 105 20.69 44.43 -19.80
N ASN A 106 19.67 44.92 -20.52
CA ASN A 106 19.30 46.34 -20.44
C ASN A 106 18.80 46.77 -19.05
N LEU A 107 18.05 45.89 -18.37
CA LEU A 107 17.47 46.17 -17.05
C LEU A 107 18.46 45.94 -15.91
N LEU A 108 19.28 44.88 -16.01
CA LEU A 108 20.08 44.35 -14.91
C LEU A 108 21.59 44.26 -15.19
N GLY A 109 22.04 44.43 -16.44
CA GLY A 109 23.44 44.25 -16.82
C GLY A 109 24.39 45.37 -16.37
N ASN A 110 23.85 46.45 -15.80
CA ASN A 110 24.60 47.53 -15.15
C ASN A 110 24.26 47.66 -13.66
N VAL A 111 23.65 46.62 -13.07
CA VAL A 111 23.30 46.54 -11.65
C VAL A 111 24.22 45.55 -10.97
N ILE A 112 24.89 45.99 -9.92
CA ILE A 112 25.82 45.18 -9.14
C ILE A 112 25.14 44.77 -7.84
N ILE A 113 25.17 43.48 -7.53
CA ILE A 113 24.68 42.97 -6.25
C ILE A 113 25.82 42.89 -5.26
N THR A 114 25.59 43.38 -4.04
CA THR A 114 26.58 43.39 -2.96
C THR A 114 26.04 42.72 -1.70
N THR A 115 26.93 42.28 -0.81
CA THR A 115 26.52 41.64 0.46
C THR A 115 25.81 42.63 1.38
N ASP A 116 26.37 43.82 1.52
CA ASP A 116 25.96 44.83 2.51
C ASP A 116 26.18 46.26 1.98
N LEU A 117 25.63 47.24 2.70
CA LEU A 117 25.66 48.65 2.32
C LEU A 117 27.05 49.27 2.40
N LYS A 118 27.89 48.80 3.33
CA LYS A 118 29.27 49.30 3.47
C LYS A 118 30.07 48.93 2.22
N GLY A 119 30.01 47.67 1.81
CA GLY A 119 30.61 47.19 0.57
C GLY A 119 30.03 47.86 -0.67
N ALA A 120 28.72 48.12 -0.70
CA ALA A 120 28.10 48.87 -1.79
C ALA A 120 28.73 50.27 -1.95
N ASN A 121 28.99 50.97 -0.84
CA ASN A 121 29.61 52.30 -0.88
C ASN A 121 31.09 52.26 -1.31
N GLU A 122 31.84 51.26 -0.85
CA GLU A 122 33.24 51.06 -1.24
C GLU A 122 33.35 50.78 -2.74
N LEU A 123 32.53 49.87 -3.26
CA LEU A 123 32.45 49.56 -4.68
C LEU A 123 31.94 50.74 -5.52
N ALA A 124 30.96 51.51 -5.03
CA ALA A 124 30.49 52.71 -5.71
C ALA A 124 31.62 53.74 -5.90
N ARG A 125 32.47 53.94 -4.89
CA ARG A 125 33.63 54.85 -4.97
C ARG A 125 34.65 54.37 -6.00
N LEU A 126 35.00 53.08 -5.99
CA LEU A 126 35.91 52.47 -6.96
C LEU A 126 35.42 52.63 -8.40
N LEU A 127 34.10 52.59 -8.59
CA LEU A 127 33.45 52.73 -9.89
C LEU A 127 33.07 54.17 -10.24
N HIS A 128 33.49 55.15 -9.44
CA HIS A 128 33.17 56.57 -9.60
C HIS A 128 31.66 56.85 -9.70
N TYR A 129 30.85 56.13 -8.93
CA TYR A 129 29.39 56.28 -8.84
C TYR A 129 28.67 56.19 -10.20
N ARG A 130 29.19 55.37 -11.12
CA ARG A 130 28.61 55.19 -12.46
C ARG A 130 27.51 54.13 -12.52
N TYR A 131 27.55 53.15 -11.62
CA TYR A 131 26.65 52.00 -11.62
C TYR A 131 25.69 52.04 -10.45
N ARG A 132 24.59 51.31 -10.60
CA ARG A 132 23.63 51.08 -9.53
C ARG A 132 24.07 49.85 -8.75
N LEU A 133 24.15 49.96 -7.43
CA LEU A 133 24.46 48.84 -6.55
C LEU A 133 23.26 48.55 -5.66
N VAL A 134 22.97 47.27 -5.43
CA VAL A 134 21.86 46.80 -4.60
C VAL A 134 22.39 45.74 -3.64
N THR A 135 22.13 45.89 -2.35
CA THR A 135 22.55 44.90 -1.34
C THR A 135 21.61 43.70 -1.33
N LEU A 136 22.05 42.57 -0.77
CA LEU A 136 21.18 41.40 -0.53
C LEU A 136 19.96 41.76 0.33
N ASP A 137 20.15 42.68 1.28
CA ASP A 137 19.10 43.18 2.16
C ASP A 137 18.22 44.26 1.51
N GLY A 138 18.56 44.73 0.31
CA GLY A 138 17.72 45.63 -0.47
C GLY A 138 18.02 47.13 -0.38
N ASP A 139 19.14 47.52 0.23
CA ASP A 139 19.60 48.92 0.15
C ASP A 139 20.18 49.21 -1.24
N VAL A 140 20.02 50.45 -1.71
CA VAL A 140 20.42 50.87 -3.06
C VAL A 140 21.38 52.05 -3.00
N VAL A 141 22.47 51.95 -3.76
CA VAL A 141 23.33 53.09 -4.11
C VAL A 141 23.14 53.38 -5.60
N SER A 142 22.55 54.52 -5.92
CA SER A 142 22.27 54.94 -7.29
C SER A 142 23.46 55.68 -7.91
N PRO A 143 23.56 55.71 -9.25
CA PRO A 143 24.51 56.58 -9.93
C PRO A 143 24.35 58.03 -9.46
N GLY A 144 25.45 58.73 -9.26
CA GLY A 144 25.45 60.07 -8.67
C GLY A 144 25.38 60.11 -7.13
N GLY A 145 25.42 58.95 -6.46
CA GLY A 145 25.65 58.85 -5.02
C GLY A 145 24.41 58.92 -4.13
N ALA A 146 23.21 58.96 -4.70
CA ALA A 146 21.98 58.87 -3.93
C ALA A 146 21.84 57.48 -3.30
N MET A 147 21.48 57.43 -2.02
CA MET A 147 21.31 56.19 -1.26
C MET A 147 19.84 56.03 -0.86
N THR A 148 19.33 54.81 -0.96
CA THR A 148 17.97 54.45 -0.53
C THR A 148 18.05 53.22 0.34
N GLY A 149 17.46 53.27 1.52
CA GLY A 149 17.46 52.17 2.47
C GLY A 149 16.43 52.41 3.56
N GLY A 150 16.23 51.40 4.41
CA GLY A 150 15.28 51.46 5.52
C GLY A 150 14.56 50.13 5.73
N GLY A 151 13.61 50.13 6.68
CA GLY A 151 12.79 48.95 6.93
C GLY A 151 11.97 48.61 5.69
N ILE A 152 12.31 47.51 5.03
CA ILE A 152 11.44 46.91 4.02
C ILE A 152 10.22 46.44 4.79
N ALA A 153 9.14 47.23 4.77
CA ALA A 153 7.84 46.72 5.17
C ALA A 153 7.66 45.44 4.38
N LYS A 154 7.60 44.28 5.06
CA LYS A 154 7.38 42.97 4.45
C LYS A 154 6.13 43.11 3.58
N LYS A 155 6.31 43.46 2.31
CA LYS A 155 5.22 43.54 1.35
C LYS A 155 4.84 42.08 1.20
N ALA A 156 3.77 41.69 1.88
CA ALA A 156 3.20 40.35 1.87
C ALA A 156 2.76 39.90 0.46
N ASN A 157 3.12 40.62 -0.60
CA ASN A 157 2.63 40.54 -1.97
C ASN A 157 3.74 40.88 -2.99
N SER A 158 5.00 40.48 -2.75
CA SER A 158 6.00 40.51 -3.83
C SER A 158 5.56 39.59 -4.96
N LEU A 159 5.69 40.04 -6.21
CA LEU A 159 5.29 39.22 -7.36
C LEU A 159 6.21 38.00 -7.53
N LEU A 160 7.49 38.13 -7.18
CA LEU A 160 8.46 37.04 -7.20
C LEU A 160 8.12 35.98 -6.14
N SER A 161 7.80 36.42 -4.92
CA SER A 161 7.46 35.50 -3.82
C SER A 161 6.20 34.69 -4.14
N ARG A 162 5.20 35.31 -4.78
CA ARG A 162 3.97 34.64 -5.21
C ARG A 162 4.20 33.58 -6.28
N ASN A 163 5.05 33.86 -7.28
CA ASN A 163 5.37 32.88 -8.32
C ASN A 163 6.03 31.64 -7.73
N ARG A 164 6.98 31.84 -6.81
CA ARG A 164 7.63 30.74 -6.11
C ARG A 164 6.70 29.97 -5.19
N GLU A 165 5.82 30.66 -4.47
CA GLU A 165 4.78 30.03 -3.65
C GLU A 165 3.87 29.18 -4.53
N LEU A 166 3.46 29.68 -5.70
CA LEU A 166 2.72 28.92 -6.69
C LEU A 166 3.49 27.68 -7.14
N GLU A 167 4.75 27.80 -7.57
CA GLU A 167 5.58 26.65 -7.97
C GLU A 167 5.66 25.60 -6.87
N THR A 168 5.86 26.03 -5.62
CA THR A 168 5.94 25.15 -4.45
C THR A 168 4.61 24.44 -4.19
N ILE A 169 3.50 25.17 -4.26
CA ILE A 169 2.15 24.61 -4.05
C ILE A 169 1.82 23.65 -5.18
N THR A 170 2.11 23.99 -6.44
CA THR A 170 1.86 23.11 -7.60
C THR A 170 2.68 21.83 -7.51
N ALA A 171 3.95 21.91 -7.11
CA ALA A 171 4.78 20.72 -6.90
C ALA A 171 4.23 19.83 -5.78
N LYS A 172 3.82 20.42 -4.66
CA LYS A 172 3.19 19.69 -3.54
C LYS A 172 1.86 19.06 -3.95
N LEU A 173 1.04 19.78 -4.72
CA LEU A 173 -0.24 19.28 -5.20
C LEU A 173 -0.03 18.05 -6.10
N HIS A 174 0.93 18.11 -7.02
CA HIS A 174 1.28 16.97 -7.86
C HIS A 174 1.77 15.76 -7.04
N GLU A 175 2.62 15.99 -6.02
CA GLU A 175 3.06 14.94 -5.11
C GLU A 175 1.89 14.30 -4.34
N MET A 176 0.94 15.12 -3.87
CA MET A 176 -0.25 14.65 -3.16
C MET A 176 -1.21 13.88 -4.06
N GLU A 177 -1.38 14.29 -5.31
CA GLU A 177 -2.17 13.56 -6.30
C GLU A 177 -1.59 12.17 -6.56
N GLN A 178 -0.27 12.07 -6.78
CA GLN A 178 0.41 10.78 -6.98
C GLN A 178 0.25 9.86 -5.76
N LYS A 179 0.42 10.39 -4.54
CA LYS A 179 0.22 9.62 -3.30
C LYS A 179 -1.21 9.14 -3.14
N THR A 180 -2.18 9.99 -3.49
CA THR A 180 -3.61 9.65 -3.42
C THR A 180 -3.93 8.50 -4.37
N GLU A 181 -3.46 8.58 -5.62
CA GLU A 181 -3.65 7.51 -6.61
C GLU A 181 -3.03 6.17 -6.16
N GLN A 182 -1.83 6.21 -5.56
CA GLN A 182 -1.19 5.01 -5.01
C GLN A 182 -2.00 4.40 -3.86
N LEU A 183 -2.49 5.23 -2.94
CA LEU A 183 -3.31 4.78 -1.82
C LEU A 183 -4.66 4.22 -2.28
N GLU A 184 -5.30 4.82 -3.28
CA GLU A 184 -6.54 4.30 -3.86
C GLU A 184 -6.35 2.91 -4.46
N ARG A 185 -5.28 2.69 -5.24
CA ARG A 185 -4.93 1.37 -5.79
C ARG A 185 -4.65 0.35 -4.69
N PHE A 186 -3.94 0.76 -3.64
CA PHE A 186 -3.66 -0.10 -2.49
C PHE A 186 -4.95 -0.52 -1.77
N VAL A 187 -5.84 0.43 -1.47
CA VAL A 187 -7.14 0.16 -0.84
C VAL A 187 -8.01 -0.75 -1.71
N GLN A 188 -8.05 -0.52 -3.03
CA GLN A 188 -8.80 -1.36 -3.96
C GLN A 188 -8.28 -2.80 -3.95
N THR A 189 -6.96 -2.98 -3.92
CA THR A 189 -6.32 -4.30 -3.85
C THR A 189 -6.66 -5.01 -2.54
N LYS A 190 -6.56 -4.31 -1.40
CA LYS A 190 -6.91 -4.86 -0.09
C LYS A 190 -8.39 -5.24 0.01
N LYS A 191 -9.30 -4.42 -0.54
CA LYS A 191 -10.73 -4.78 -0.62
C LYS A 191 -10.97 -6.06 -1.40
N LYS A 192 -10.30 -6.24 -2.54
CA LYS A 192 -10.38 -7.49 -3.32
C LYS A 192 -9.88 -8.70 -2.54
N MET A 193 -8.76 -8.57 -1.83
CA MET A 193 -8.22 -9.64 -0.98
C MET A 193 -9.20 -10.01 0.15
N ILE A 194 -9.79 -9.01 0.82
CA ILE A 194 -10.79 -9.26 1.87
C ILE A 194 -11.99 -10.04 1.33
N HIS A 195 -12.56 -9.65 0.18
CA HIS A 195 -13.66 -10.39 -0.42
C HIS A 195 -13.28 -11.83 -0.82
N GLN A 196 -12.05 -12.06 -1.29
CA GLN A 196 -11.58 -13.40 -1.60
C GLN A 196 -11.47 -14.28 -0.35
N GLU A 197 -10.92 -13.73 0.74
CA GLU A 197 -10.81 -14.42 2.03
C GLU A 197 -12.19 -14.67 2.66
N GLU A 198 -13.12 -13.72 2.57
CA GLU A 198 -14.50 -13.89 3.04
C GLU A 198 -15.21 -15.02 2.29
N ALA A 199 -15.04 -15.09 0.97
CA ALA A 199 -15.59 -16.17 0.15
C ALA A 199 -14.96 -17.53 0.49
N ALA A 200 -13.65 -17.59 0.69
CA ALA A 200 -12.94 -18.79 1.09
C ALA A 200 -13.39 -19.28 2.48
N LEU A 201 -13.56 -18.36 3.43
CA LEU A 201 -14.05 -18.66 4.77
C LEU A 201 -15.47 -19.24 4.74
N LEU A 202 -16.36 -18.67 3.91
CA LEU A 202 -17.72 -19.20 3.74
C LEU A 202 -17.72 -20.61 3.14
N ALA A 203 -16.89 -20.86 2.13
CA ALA A 203 -16.74 -22.18 1.53
C ALA A 203 -16.23 -23.21 2.54
N LEU A 204 -15.20 -22.85 3.32
CA LEU A 204 -14.63 -23.73 4.34
C LEU A 204 -15.64 -24.03 5.46
N ARG A 205 -16.43 -23.04 5.89
CA ARG A 205 -17.52 -23.26 6.87
C ARG A 205 -18.55 -24.25 6.35
N LYS A 206 -18.90 -24.17 5.07
CA LYS A 206 -19.83 -25.11 4.45
C LYS A 206 -19.26 -26.54 4.46
N GLN A 207 -17.99 -26.70 4.08
CA GLN A 207 -17.31 -28.00 4.13
C GLN A 207 -17.26 -28.58 5.55
N ILE A 208 -16.97 -27.75 6.56
CA ILE A 208 -16.96 -28.20 7.96
C ILE A 208 -18.33 -28.73 8.39
N GLU A 209 -19.43 -28.06 8.00
CA GLU A 209 -20.77 -28.54 8.32
C GLU A 209 -21.11 -29.83 7.56
N GLU A 210 -20.77 -29.94 6.28
CA GLU A 210 -20.94 -31.18 5.49
C GLU A 210 -20.20 -32.37 6.13
N GLU A 211 -18.93 -32.19 6.52
CA GLU A 211 -18.13 -33.20 7.21
C GLU A 211 -18.66 -33.55 8.60
N ARG A 212 -19.23 -32.58 9.32
CA ARG A 212 -19.88 -32.83 10.62
C ARG A 212 -21.11 -33.72 10.47
N PHE A 213 -21.93 -33.48 9.46
CA PHE A 213 -23.09 -34.32 9.16
C PHE A 213 -22.65 -35.75 8.81
N ALA A 214 -21.67 -35.90 7.92
CA ALA A 214 -21.13 -37.21 7.55
C ALA A 214 -20.56 -37.97 8.77
N LEU A 215 -19.81 -37.29 9.65
CA LEU A 215 -19.30 -37.88 10.88
C LEU A 215 -20.43 -38.37 11.81
N GLN A 216 -21.52 -37.60 11.91
CA GLN A 216 -22.66 -37.95 12.75
C GLN A 216 -23.42 -39.16 12.22
N GLU A 217 -23.54 -39.29 10.89
CA GLU A 217 -24.13 -40.45 10.22
C GLU A 217 -23.31 -41.71 10.50
N VAL A 218 -22.01 -41.68 10.23
CA VAL A 218 -21.09 -42.80 10.49
C VAL A 218 -21.08 -43.19 11.97
N LYS A 219 -21.13 -42.24 12.90
CA LYS A 219 -21.25 -42.53 14.34
C LYS A 219 -22.55 -43.24 14.71
N SER A 220 -23.64 -42.89 14.03
CA SER A 220 -24.95 -43.50 14.28
C SER A 220 -24.97 -44.94 13.77
N GLU A 221 -24.45 -45.18 12.56
CA GLU A 221 -24.25 -46.53 11.99
C GLU A 221 -23.35 -47.38 12.89
N LEU A 222 -22.20 -46.85 13.33
CA LEU A 222 -21.31 -47.56 14.23
C LEU A 222 -22.02 -48.00 15.53
N ARG A 223 -22.86 -47.12 16.09
CA ARG A 223 -23.62 -47.43 17.31
C ARG A 223 -24.66 -48.52 17.08
N GLU A 224 -25.29 -48.52 15.91
CA GLU A 224 -26.24 -49.57 15.53
C GLU A 224 -25.53 -50.92 15.39
N VAL A 225 -24.40 -50.95 14.67
CA VAL A 225 -23.58 -52.16 14.50
C VAL A 225 -23.08 -52.68 15.85
N GLN A 226 -22.63 -51.81 16.76
CA GLN A 226 -22.21 -52.20 18.11
C GLN A 226 -23.35 -52.81 18.93
N LEU A 227 -24.58 -52.30 18.79
CA LEU A 227 -25.74 -52.87 19.46
C LEU A 227 -26.10 -54.24 18.88
N GLN A 228 -26.04 -54.38 17.55
CA GLN A 228 -26.26 -55.66 16.88
C GLN A 228 -25.22 -56.70 17.28
N GLU A 229 -23.94 -56.32 17.32
CA GLU A 229 -22.84 -57.15 17.80
C GLU A 229 -23.09 -57.63 19.23
N LYS A 230 -23.45 -56.70 20.13
CA LYS A 230 -23.76 -57.03 21.53
C LYS A 230 -24.92 -58.03 21.64
N ASN A 231 -26.02 -57.78 20.93
CA ASN A 231 -27.18 -58.67 20.93
C ASN A 231 -26.83 -60.07 20.36
N MET A 232 -25.98 -60.13 19.33
CA MET A 232 -25.54 -61.40 18.76
C MET A 232 -24.64 -62.17 19.75
N ASN A 233 -23.74 -61.47 20.45
CA ASN A 233 -22.89 -62.08 21.48
C ASN A 233 -23.72 -62.61 22.66
N GLU A 234 -24.76 -61.89 23.10
CA GLU A 234 -25.69 -62.38 24.13
C GLU A 234 -26.45 -63.64 23.67
N ARG A 235 -26.89 -63.67 22.41
CA ARG A 235 -27.51 -64.87 21.82
C ARG A 235 -26.57 -66.05 21.72
N LEU A 236 -25.31 -65.82 21.32
CA LEU A 236 -24.29 -66.86 21.26
C LEU A 236 -24.03 -67.45 22.66
N ALA A 237 -23.94 -66.61 23.69
CA ALA A 237 -23.75 -67.08 25.06
C ALA A 237 -24.92 -67.94 25.56
N LEU A 238 -26.16 -67.59 25.22
CA LEU A 238 -27.34 -68.42 25.51
C LEU A 238 -27.28 -69.76 24.78
N TYR A 239 -26.93 -69.75 23.49
CA TYR A 239 -26.81 -70.95 22.68
C TYR A 239 -25.71 -71.89 23.21
N ASP A 240 -24.56 -71.34 23.62
CA ASP A 240 -23.48 -72.11 24.23
C ASP A 240 -23.92 -72.77 25.55
N HIS A 241 -24.74 -72.07 26.35
CA HIS A 241 -25.30 -72.62 27.58
C HIS A 241 -26.33 -73.73 27.31
N GLU A 242 -27.24 -73.54 26.34
CA GLU A 242 -28.21 -74.55 25.92
C GLU A 242 -27.50 -75.81 25.42
N LYS A 243 -26.50 -75.63 24.55
CA LYS A 243 -25.68 -76.74 24.04
C LYS A 243 -24.96 -77.50 25.16
N ALA A 244 -24.40 -76.80 26.15
CA ALA A 244 -23.73 -77.43 27.27
C ALA A 244 -24.71 -78.26 28.13
N ASN A 245 -25.94 -77.76 28.33
CA ASN A 245 -27.00 -78.50 29.00
C ASN A 245 -27.41 -79.75 28.22
N ASP A 246 -27.66 -79.61 26.92
CA ASP A 246 -28.02 -80.73 26.04
C ASP A 246 -26.93 -81.81 26.03
N GLU A 247 -25.65 -81.42 25.99
CA GLU A 247 -24.52 -82.34 26.09
C GLU A 247 -24.47 -83.07 27.45
N GLN A 248 -24.82 -82.38 28.54
CA GLN A 248 -24.89 -82.98 29.88
C GLN A 248 -26.07 -83.96 30.00
N GLU A 249 -27.25 -83.59 29.49
CA GLU A 249 -28.42 -84.46 29.46
C GLU A 249 -28.18 -85.70 28.60
N ALA A 250 -27.56 -85.54 27.43
CA ALA A 250 -27.16 -86.65 26.57
C ALA A 250 -26.20 -87.62 27.29
N LYS A 251 -25.20 -87.11 28.02
CA LYS A 251 -24.32 -87.94 28.86
C LYS A 251 -25.09 -88.70 29.93
N GLN A 252 -25.96 -88.02 30.69
CA GLN A 252 -26.78 -88.67 31.73
C GLN A 252 -27.71 -89.74 31.16
N MET A 253 -28.32 -89.50 30.00
CA MET A 253 -29.16 -90.49 29.33
C MET A 253 -28.35 -91.69 28.84
N THR A 254 -27.13 -91.46 28.34
CA THR A 254 -26.22 -92.54 27.93
C THR A 254 -25.79 -93.39 29.12
N GLU A 255 -25.47 -92.78 30.26
CA GLU A 255 -25.16 -93.49 31.51
C GLU A 255 -26.36 -94.29 32.03
N LYS A 256 -27.57 -93.70 32.01
CA LYS A 256 -28.80 -94.40 32.39
C LYS A 256 -29.08 -95.58 31.47
N LEU A 257 -28.88 -95.43 30.16
CA LEU A 257 -29.01 -96.52 29.19
C LEU A 257 -28.04 -97.66 29.53
N ALA A 258 -26.77 -97.36 29.78
CA ALA A 258 -25.79 -98.38 30.15
C ALA A 258 -26.17 -99.12 31.45
N VAL A 259 -26.69 -98.42 32.46
CA VAL A 259 -27.18 -99.05 33.70
C VAL A 259 -28.38 -99.95 33.43
N ILE A 260 -29.34 -99.50 32.62
CA ILE A 260 -30.52 -100.29 32.27
C ILE A 260 -30.12 -101.52 31.45
N GLU A 261 -29.20 -101.38 30.48
CA GLU A 261 -28.66 -102.49 29.69
C GLU A 261 -27.96 -103.52 30.58
N GLN A 262 -27.17 -103.08 31.56
CA GLN A 262 -26.55 -103.97 32.54
C GLN A 262 -27.60 -104.69 33.39
N GLN A 263 -28.61 -103.98 33.88
CA GLN A 263 -29.72 -104.58 34.63
C GLN A 263 -30.48 -105.61 33.80
N LEU A 264 -30.66 -105.35 32.51
CA LEU A 264 -31.32 -106.26 31.56
C LEU A 264 -30.49 -107.54 31.40
N CYS A 265 -29.17 -107.42 31.24
CA CYS A 265 -28.24 -108.55 31.18
C CYS A 265 -28.29 -109.38 32.48
N ASP A 266 -28.23 -108.73 33.65
CA ASP A 266 -28.31 -109.41 34.95
C ASP A 266 -29.66 -110.14 35.14
N LEU A 267 -30.77 -109.54 34.66
CA LEU A 267 -32.10 -110.16 34.67
C LEU A 267 -32.19 -111.34 33.70
N GLU A 268 -31.58 -111.25 32.52
CA GLU A 268 -31.48 -112.35 31.56
C GLU A 268 -30.65 -113.51 32.11
N GLU A 269 -29.55 -113.25 32.82
CA GLU A 269 -28.77 -114.27 33.51
C GLU A 269 -29.58 -114.94 34.63
N LYS A 270 -30.27 -114.16 35.46
CA LYS A 270 -31.16 -114.69 36.50
C LYS A 270 -32.30 -115.52 35.91
N LEU A 271 -32.87 -115.11 34.78
CA LEU A 271 -33.88 -115.88 34.06
C LEU A 271 -33.31 -117.24 33.62
N LYS A 272 -32.12 -117.27 33.01
CA LYS A 272 -31.43 -118.52 32.65
C LYS A 272 -31.12 -119.39 33.87
N GLU A 273 -30.76 -118.80 34.99
CA GLU A 273 -30.48 -119.52 36.23
C GLU A 273 -31.76 -120.12 36.84
N ILE A 274 -32.85 -119.36 36.87
CA ILE A 274 -34.17 -119.84 37.29
C ILE A 274 -34.65 -120.95 36.35
N ASP A 275 -34.49 -120.80 35.04
CA ASP A 275 -34.83 -121.84 34.05
C ASP A 275 -34.05 -123.14 34.30
N ARG A 276 -32.73 -123.06 34.55
CA ARG A 276 -31.92 -124.22 34.99
C ARG A 276 -32.39 -124.82 36.31
N THR A 277 -32.84 -123.97 37.24
CA THR A 277 -33.37 -124.41 38.53
C THR A 277 -34.70 -125.14 38.36
N ILE A 278 -35.56 -124.65 37.46
CA ILE A 278 -36.82 -125.31 37.07
C ILE A 278 -36.52 -126.65 36.41
N GLU A 279 -35.56 -126.72 35.48
CA GLU A 279 -35.15 -127.98 34.83
C GLU A 279 -34.61 -129.00 35.85
N THR A 280 -33.76 -128.58 36.78
CA THR A 280 -33.22 -129.45 37.84
C THR A 280 -34.29 -129.90 38.84
N LEU A 281 -35.20 -129.02 39.26
CA LEU A 281 -36.34 -129.38 40.12
C LEU A 281 -37.34 -130.30 39.41
N GLN A 282 -37.56 -130.11 38.11
CA GLN A 282 -38.37 -131.02 37.29
C GLN A 282 -37.70 -132.40 37.16
N ALA A 283 -36.39 -132.45 36.97
CA ALA A 283 -35.61 -133.68 36.98
C ALA A 283 -35.68 -134.37 38.37
N GLN A 284 -35.52 -133.60 39.46
CA GLN A 284 -35.66 -134.10 40.84
C GLN A 284 -37.05 -134.69 41.10
N LYS A 285 -38.11 -134.00 40.66
CA LYS A 285 -39.49 -134.48 40.75
C LYS A 285 -39.72 -135.77 39.95
N GLN A 286 -39.10 -135.91 38.78
CA GLN A 286 -39.14 -137.17 38.02
C GLN A 286 -38.38 -138.31 38.73
N THR A 287 -37.25 -138.04 39.41
CA THR A 287 -36.56 -139.03 40.25
C THR A 287 -37.32 -139.39 41.53
N GLU A 288 -38.04 -138.45 42.14
CA GLU A 288 -38.91 -138.74 43.29
C GLU A 288 -40.17 -139.51 42.90
N GLN A 289 -40.75 -139.23 41.72
CA GLN A 289 -41.89 -139.99 41.18
C GLN A 289 -41.50 -141.38 40.65
N THR A 290 -40.22 -141.67 40.50
CA THR A 290 -39.71 -143.02 40.15
C THR A 290 -39.17 -143.79 41.36
N SER A 291 -39.12 -143.17 42.55
CA SER A 291 -38.53 -143.78 43.77
C SER A 291 -39.52 -144.00 44.94
N LYS A 292 -40.84 -143.84 44.74
CA LYS A 292 -41.91 -144.29 45.65
C LYS A 292 -43.12 -144.76 44.88
#